data_AF-A0A3B4B8S8-F1
#
_entry.id   AF-A0A3B4B8S8-F1
#
_cell.length_a   1.000
_cell.length_b   1.000
_cell.length_c   1.000
_cell.angle_alpha   90.00
_cell.angle_beta   90.00
_cell.angle_gamma   90.00
#
_symmetry.space_group_name_H-M   'P 1'
#
loop_
_entity.id
_entity.type
_entity.pdbx_description
1 polymer ?
#
loop_
_entity_poly.entity_id
_entity_poly.type
_entity_poly.pdbx_seq_one_letter_code
_entity_poly.pdbx_strand_id
1 'polypeptide(L)' 'MECPHLSCSVDSRLKSYPLPPGSPSSWSCGVCRSDQNSWICLTCLQVHCGR' A
#
# COMPACT_ATOMS: atom_id res chain seq x y z
N MET A 1 0.22 20.17 -4.94
CA MET A 1 -0.21 20.23 -3.53
C MET A 1 -0.05 18.83 -2.96
N GLU A 2 0.86 18.66 -2.01
CA GLU A 2 1.07 17.39 -1.30
C GLU A 2 0.08 17.26 -0.14
N CYS A 3 -0.39 16.05 0.16
CA CYS A 3 -1.27 15.85 1.30
C CYS A 3 -0.45 15.93 2.60
N PRO A 4 -0.92 16.66 3.63
CA PRO A 4 -0.18 16.79 4.89
C PRO A 4 0.04 15.44 5.60
N HIS A 5 -0.81 14.45 5.30
CA HIS A 5 -0.64 13.07 5.77
C HIS A 5 0.62 12.38 5.23
N LEU A 6 1.16 12.84 4.09
CA LEU A 6 2.37 12.27 3.48
C LEU A 6 3.61 12.49 4.36
N SER A 7 3.68 13.61 5.07
CA SER A 7 4.81 13.94 5.96
C SER A 7 4.64 13.41 7.38
N CYS A 8 3.41 13.11 7.82
CA CYS A 8 3.11 12.77 9.22
C CYS A 8 2.89 11.27 9.45
N SER A 9 2.27 10.57 8.49
CA SER A 9 1.78 9.19 8.68
C SER A 9 2.44 8.16 7.78
N VAL A 10 3.29 8.60 6.84
CA VAL A 10 4.07 7.68 6.02
C VAL A 10 5.24 7.22 6.86
N ASP A 11 5.26 5.94 7.18
CA ASP A 11 6.31 5.36 7.98
C ASP A 11 7.66 5.54 7.25
N SER A 12 8.66 6.07 7.94
CA SER A 12 10.00 6.30 7.37
C SER A 12 10.66 5.03 6.83
N ARG A 13 10.20 3.84 7.23
CA ARG A 13 10.61 2.54 6.67
C ARG A 13 10.08 2.31 5.26
N LEU A 14 9.12 3.09 4.74
CA LEU A 14 8.71 3.04 3.34
C LEU A 14 9.92 3.19 2.39
N LYS A 15 10.94 3.95 2.80
CA LYS A 15 12.18 4.10 2.03
C LYS A 15 13.03 2.83 1.93
N SER A 16 12.86 1.89 2.85
CA SER A 16 13.70 0.69 2.96
C SER A 16 12.92 -0.61 2.84
N TYR A 17 11.59 -0.56 2.90
CA TYR A 17 10.77 -1.76 2.83
C TYR A 17 10.56 -2.14 1.36
N PRO A 18 10.83 -3.40 1.00
CA PRO A 18 10.57 -3.86 -0.35
C PRO A 18 9.06 -3.81 -0.59
N LEU A 19 8.67 -2.96 -1.54
CA LEU A 19 7.31 -2.96 -2.07
C LEU A 19 7.01 -4.35 -2.65
N PRO A 20 5.76 -4.83 -2.56
CA PRO A 20 5.39 -6.10 -3.16
C PRO A 20 5.74 -6.10 -4.66
N PRO A 21 6.36 -7.18 -5.16
CA PRO A 21 6.78 -7.25 -6.55
C PRO A 21 5.58 -7.19 -7.50
N GLY A 22 5.83 -6.68 -8.71
CA GLY A 22 4.82 -6.55 -9.75
C GLY A 22 4.08 -5.21 -9.73
N SER A 23 3.15 -5.05 -10.67
CA SER A 23 2.34 -3.84 -10.83
C SER A 23 1.15 -3.83 -9.85
N PRO A 24 0.59 -2.66 -9.49
CA PRO A 24 -0.58 -2.55 -8.61
C PRO A 24 -1.77 -3.42 -9.05
N SER A 25 -1.93 -3.59 -10.36
CA SER A 25 -2.98 -4.43 -10.97
C SER A 25 -2.82 -5.93 -10.71
N SER A 26 -1.64 -6.39 -10.28
CA SER A 26 -1.35 -7.79 -9.97
C SER A 26 -1.36 -8.06 -8.46
N TRP A 27 -1.56 -7.03 -7.64
CA TRP A 27 -1.63 -7.18 -6.20
C TRP A 27 -3.00 -7.71 -5.79
N SER A 28 -3.03 -8.56 -4.77
CA SER A 28 -4.26 -9.06 -4.16
C SER A 28 -4.29 -8.73 -2.68
N CYS A 29 -5.48 -8.41 -2.18
CA CYS A 29 -5.71 -8.12 -0.78
C CYS A 29 -5.25 -9.28 0.11
N GLY A 30 -4.42 -9.01 1.10
CA GLY A 30 -3.93 -10.04 2.03
C GLY A 30 -5.03 -10.71 2.85
N VAL A 31 -6.19 -10.07 2.98
CA VAL A 31 -7.32 -10.55 3.78
C VAL A 31 -8.32 -11.34 2.93
N CYS A 32 -8.90 -10.72 1.89
CA CYS A 32 -9.97 -11.32 1.08
C CYS A 32 -9.50 -11.89 -0.26
N ARG A 33 -8.21 -11.76 -0.61
CA ARG A 33 -7.61 -12.18 -1.90
C ARG A 33 -8.20 -11.55 -3.15
N SER A 34 -9.03 -10.51 -3.03
CA SER A 34 -9.49 -9.71 -4.17
C SER A 34 -8.32 -8.99 -4.83
N ASP A 35 -8.19 -9.13 -6.15
CA ASP A 35 -7.27 -8.39 -7.01
C ASP A 35 -7.89 -7.07 -7.54
N GLN A 36 -9.19 -6.88 -7.34
CA GLN A 36 -9.87 -5.64 -7.71
C GLN A 36 -9.51 -4.52 -6.74
N ASN A 37 -9.10 -3.37 -7.30
CA ASN A 37 -8.87 -2.12 -6.58
C ASN A 37 -7.87 -2.28 -5.42
N SER A 38 -6.74 -2.93 -5.66
CA SER A 38 -5.71 -3.17 -4.65
C SER A 38 -4.88 -1.92 -4.34
N TRP A 39 -4.69 -1.62 -3.06
CA TRP A 39 -3.90 -0.51 -2.52
C TRP A 39 -2.89 -1.00 -1.50
N ILE A 40 -1.71 -0.37 -1.48
CA ILE A 40 -0.76 -0.55 -0.39
C ILE A 40 -1.05 0.43 0.75
N CYS A 41 -1.13 -0.08 1.97
CA CYS A 41 -1.21 0.76 3.16
C CYS A 41 0.18 1.30 3.49
N LEU A 42 0.35 2.62 3.46
CA LEU A 42 1.63 3.28 3.75
C LEU A 42 2.01 3.23 5.25
N THR A 43 1.12 2.74 6.12
CA THR A 43 1.35 2.58 7.56
C THR A 43 1.80 1.16 7.91
N CYS A 44 1.15 0.12 7.38
CA CYS A 44 1.48 -1.28 7.69
C CYS A 44 2.18 -2.03 6.54
N LEU A 45 2.34 -1.39 5.37
CA LEU A 45 3.05 -1.90 4.20
C LEU A 45 2.45 -3.19 3.62
N GLN A 46 1.16 -3.41 3.86
CA GLN A 46 0.40 -4.55 3.32
C GLN A 46 -0.57 -4.09 2.22
N VAL A 47 -0.92 -5.04 1.35
CA VAL A 47 -1.91 -4.84 0.29
C VAL A 47 -3.32 -5.10 0.85
N HIS A 48 -4.21 -4.14 0.63
CA HIS A 48 -5.63 -4.23 0.95
C HIS A 48 -6.45 -3.87 -0.29
N CYS A 49 -7.61 -4.49 -0.45
CA CYS A 49 -8.60 -4.00 -1.42
C CYS A 49 -9.17 -2.66 -0.91
N GLY A 50 -9.29 -1.67 -1.80
CA GLY A 50 -10.08 -0.48 -1.54
C GLY A 50 -11.54 -0.90 -1.54
N ARG A 51 -12.25 -0.54 -0.46
CA ARG A 51 -13.65 -0.93 -0.19
C ARG A 51 -14.51 -1.12 -1.43
#